data_AF-A0A7M2SIK5-F1
#
_entry.id   AF-A0A7M2SIK5-F1
#
_cell.length_a   1.000
_cell.length_b   1.000
_cell.length_c   1.000
_cell.angle_alpha   90.00
_cell.angle_beta   90.00
_cell.angle_gamma   90.00
#
_symmetry.space_group_name_H-M   'P 1'
#
loop_
_entity.id
_entity.type
_entity.pdbx_description
1 polymer ?
#
loop_
_entity_poly.entity_id
_entity_poly.type
_entity_poly.pdbx_seq_one_letter_code
_entity_poly.pdbx_strand_id
1 'polypeptide(L)'
;MTTTQRSTAPETRKPPTETPVFSVENLWKVFGPKAHRVPADAELTALTPAELRTRTGCTAAVRDVSFDVRKGEVFVVMGLSGSGKSTLVRCLTRLIEPTSGTIAIDGEDVRAMDKSRLRELRRHRAAMVFQHFGLLPHRTVLDNVAYGLEIQGVGKAERRKRAAEVVAKVGLEGMEHRRPGQLSGGQRQRVGLARALAVDPEVLLFDEPFSALDPLIRRDMQEEVVRLHREEGRTMVFITHDLSEALKLGDRIALMRDGRVVQLGTPEEIVGSPADDYVREFVRDVPREQVLTVRTAMRAASADEADKGPALAPDATVSEAIEAVARSGAPARVMQDGRCLGVVDHERLLGVVAGTEQPGEVA
;
A
#
# COMPACT_ATOMS: atom_id res chain seq x y z
N MET A 1 38.06 1.86 29.00
CA MET A 1 36.74 1.27 29.29
C MET A 1 35.93 1.30 28.01
N THR A 2 35.60 0.12 27.53
CA THR A 2 35.20 -0.21 26.16
C THR A 2 33.72 0.12 25.94
N THR A 3 33.42 0.97 24.94
CA THR A 3 32.04 1.28 24.55
C THR A 3 31.58 0.25 23.52
N THR A 4 30.78 -0.71 23.97
CA THR A 4 30.14 -1.73 23.12
C THR A 4 29.03 -1.11 22.29
N GLN A 5 29.24 -0.93 20.99
CA GLN A 5 28.17 -0.66 20.02
C GLN A 5 27.37 -1.95 19.78
N ARG A 6 26.08 -1.92 20.11
CA ARG A 6 25.13 -2.97 19.71
C ARG A 6 24.72 -2.73 18.26
N SER A 7 25.15 -3.63 17.38
CA SER A 7 24.64 -3.77 16.02
C SER A 7 23.20 -4.30 16.07
N THR A 8 22.25 -3.53 15.56
CA THR A 8 20.86 -3.96 15.34
C THR A 8 20.76 -4.55 13.94
N ALA A 9 20.76 -5.89 13.84
CA ALA A 9 20.44 -6.61 12.62
C ALA A 9 18.93 -6.48 12.31
N PRO A 10 18.52 -6.40 11.04
CA PRO A 10 17.11 -6.41 10.67
C PRO A 10 16.51 -7.80 10.93
N GLU A 11 15.36 -7.84 11.61
CA GLU A 11 14.60 -9.06 11.89
C GLU A 11 14.11 -9.68 10.59
N THR A 12 14.50 -10.94 10.35
CA THR A 12 14.06 -11.75 9.22
C THR A 12 12.54 -11.98 9.27
N ARG A 13 11.86 -11.51 8.21
CA ARG A 13 10.41 -11.63 7.98
C ARG A 13 9.96 -13.11 8.11
N LYS A 14 9.08 -13.40 9.06
CA LYS A 14 8.42 -14.72 9.22
C LYS A 14 7.64 -15.08 7.94
N PRO A 15 7.63 -16.35 7.48
CA PRO A 15 6.84 -16.75 6.32
C PRO A 15 5.34 -16.54 6.60
N PRO A 16 4.55 -16.07 5.61
CA PRO A 16 3.14 -15.79 5.81
C PRO A 16 2.33 -17.08 6.01
N THR A 17 1.41 -17.05 6.98
CA THR A 17 0.30 -18.01 7.12
C THR A 17 -0.54 -18.08 5.82
N GLU A 18 -0.95 -19.30 5.42
CA GLU A 18 -1.53 -19.63 4.09
C GLU A 18 -2.85 -18.94 3.71
N THR A 19 -3.60 -18.36 4.66
CA THR A 19 -4.91 -17.75 4.35
C THR A 19 -4.80 -16.23 4.19
N PRO A 20 -5.21 -15.66 3.05
CA PRO A 20 -5.21 -14.21 2.85
C PRO A 20 -6.30 -13.53 3.69
N VAL A 21 -6.05 -12.28 4.10
CA VAL A 21 -7.00 -11.45 4.84
C VAL A 21 -8.11 -10.97 3.91
N PHE A 22 -7.79 -10.53 2.70
CA PHE A 22 -8.77 -10.34 1.63
C PHE A 22 -8.49 -11.30 0.49
N SER A 23 -9.53 -11.94 0.00
CA SER A 23 -9.51 -12.64 -1.29
C SER A 23 -10.60 -12.07 -2.18
N VAL A 24 -10.24 -11.65 -3.38
CA VAL A 24 -11.13 -11.01 -4.36
C VAL A 24 -11.02 -11.80 -5.65
N GLU A 25 -12.15 -12.27 -6.18
CA GLU A 25 -12.18 -13.01 -7.44
C GLU A 25 -13.22 -12.45 -8.40
N ASN A 26 -12.79 -12.18 -9.63
CA ASN A 26 -13.61 -11.78 -10.77
C ASN A 26 -14.58 -10.64 -10.40
N LEU A 27 -14.08 -9.67 -9.64
CA LEU A 27 -14.90 -8.61 -9.07
C LEU A 27 -15.30 -7.60 -10.14
N TRP A 28 -16.60 -7.32 -10.20
CA TRP A 28 -17.13 -6.24 -11.05
C TRP A 28 -17.92 -5.24 -10.23
N LYS A 29 -17.77 -3.97 -10.60
CA LYS A 29 -18.69 -2.91 -10.21
C LYS A 29 -19.04 -2.06 -11.41
N VAL A 30 -20.29 -2.13 -11.80
CA VAL A 30 -20.89 -1.39 -12.92
C VAL A 30 -21.96 -0.45 -12.38
N PHE A 31 -21.90 0.81 -12.79
CA PHE A 31 -22.89 1.83 -12.53
C PHE A 31 -23.72 2.06 -13.80
N GLY A 32 -25.00 2.37 -13.64
CA GLY A 32 -25.90 2.66 -14.77
C GLY A 32 -27.07 1.68 -14.90
N PRO A 33 -27.90 1.85 -15.93
CA PRO A 33 -29.11 1.07 -16.12
C PRO A 33 -28.78 -0.39 -16.46
N LYS A 34 -29.46 -1.35 -15.83
CA LYS A 34 -29.28 -2.79 -16.09
C LYS A 34 -27.81 -3.26 -15.95
N ALA A 35 -27.06 -2.63 -15.04
CA ALA A 35 -25.64 -2.88 -14.81
C ALA A 35 -25.24 -4.35 -14.64
N HIS A 36 -26.12 -5.19 -14.08
CA HIS A 36 -25.91 -6.64 -13.90
C HIS A 36 -25.72 -7.40 -15.22
N ARG A 37 -26.16 -6.86 -16.36
CA ARG A 37 -25.99 -7.51 -17.67
C ARG A 37 -24.58 -7.42 -18.20
N VAL A 38 -23.82 -6.39 -17.81
CA VAL A 38 -22.49 -6.15 -18.36
C VAL A 38 -21.52 -7.29 -18.06
N PRO A 39 -21.38 -7.78 -16.81
CA PRO A 39 -20.49 -8.92 -16.52
C PRO A 39 -20.99 -10.26 -17.08
N ALA A 40 -22.28 -10.36 -17.44
CA ALA A 40 -22.89 -11.59 -17.93
C ALA A 40 -22.84 -11.72 -19.47
N ASP A 41 -22.36 -10.69 -20.18
CA ASP A 41 -22.37 -10.60 -21.63
C ASP A 41 -20.94 -10.39 -22.14
N ALA A 42 -20.41 -11.41 -22.82
CA ALA A 42 -19.05 -11.40 -23.35
C ALA A 42 -18.80 -10.22 -24.30
N GLU A 43 -19.78 -9.84 -25.13
CA GLU A 43 -19.64 -8.70 -26.02
C GLU A 43 -19.49 -7.39 -25.24
N LEU A 44 -20.25 -7.22 -24.16
CA LEU A 44 -20.18 -6.01 -23.33
C LEU A 44 -18.89 -5.97 -22.50
N THR A 45 -18.41 -7.10 -22.00
CA THR A 45 -17.15 -7.16 -21.22
C THR A 45 -15.91 -6.81 -22.05
N ALA A 46 -15.93 -7.08 -23.36
CA ALA A 46 -14.84 -6.80 -24.29
C ALA A 46 -14.73 -5.32 -24.70
N LEU A 47 -15.79 -4.53 -24.50
CA LEU A 47 -15.82 -3.12 -24.92
C LEU A 47 -14.83 -2.24 -24.15
N THR A 48 -14.31 -1.22 -24.82
CA THR A 48 -13.63 -0.12 -24.13
C THR A 48 -14.60 0.62 -23.20
N PRO A 49 -14.12 1.35 -22.16
CA PRO A 49 -15.00 2.13 -21.28
C PRO A 49 -15.89 3.13 -22.03
N ALA A 50 -15.34 3.77 -23.08
CA ALA A 50 -16.07 4.73 -23.90
C ALA A 50 -17.19 4.07 -24.70
N GLU A 51 -16.92 2.94 -25.37
CA GLU A 51 -17.93 2.20 -26.12
C GLU A 51 -19.01 1.62 -25.23
N LEU A 52 -18.64 1.06 -24.07
CA LEU A 52 -19.60 0.55 -23.10
C LEU A 52 -20.57 1.64 -22.66
N ARG A 53 -20.04 2.83 -22.34
CA ARG A 53 -20.85 3.98 -21.94
C ARG A 53 -21.77 4.43 -23.06
N THR A 54 -21.28 4.53 -24.29
CA THR A 54 -22.08 4.94 -25.46
C THR A 54 -23.21 3.94 -25.77
N ARG A 55 -22.91 2.63 -25.73
CA ARG A 55 -23.90 1.58 -26.08
C ARG A 55 -24.94 1.34 -25.00
N THR A 56 -24.56 1.46 -23.72
CA THR A 56 -25.39 0.98 -22.60
C THR A 56 -25.75 2.06 -21.58
N GLY A 57 -25.08 3.21 -21.61
CA GLY A 57 -25.14 4.20 -20.53
C GLY A 57 -24.47 3.74 -19.23
N CYS A 58 -23.77 2.60 -19.23
CA CYS A 58 -23.09 2.07 -18.05
C CYS A 58 -21.63 2.51 -17.97
N THR A 59 -21.14 2.68 -16.74
CA THR A 59 -19.73 2.88 -16.42
C THR A 59 -19.26 1.71 -15.56
N ALA A 60 -18.36 0.89 -16.10
CA ALA A 60 -17.73 -0.19 -15.35
C ALA A 60 -16.49 0.35 -14.61
N ALA A 61 -16.65 0.62 -13.32
CA ALA A 61 -15.60 1.19 -12.47
C ALA A 61 -14.63 0.13 -11.94
N VAL A 62 -15.06 -1.12 -11.80
CA VAL A 62 -14.20 -2.28 -11.50
C VAL A 62 -14.58 -3.36 -12.50
N ARG A 63 -13.59 -3.94 -13.17
CA ARG A 63 -13.73 -4.84 -14.31
C ARG A 63 -12.84 -6.04 -14.13
N ASP A 64 -13.45 -7.15 -13.70
CA ASP A 64 -12.77 -8.45 -13.61
C ASP A 64 -11.47 -8.40 -12.80
N VAL A 65 -11.57 -7.87 -11.58
CA VAL A 65 -10.40 -7.70 -10.71
C VAL A 65 -10.30 -8.87 -9.75
N SER A 66 -9.12 -9.49 -9.71
CA SER A 66 -8.79 -10.60 -8.81
C SER A 66 -7.45 -10.35 -8.12
N PHE A 67 -7.38 -10.49 -6.81
CA PHE A 67 -6.15 -10.42 -6.02
C PHE A 67 -6.38 -10.89 -4.58
N ASP A 68 -5.28 -11.24 -3.92
CA ASP A 68 -5.23 -11.50 -2.48
C ASP A 68 -4.39 -10.45 -1.75
N VAL A 69 -4.81 -10.12 -0.53
CA VAL A 69 -4.05 -9.33 0.46
C VAL A 69 -3.72 -10.23 1.63
N ARG A 70 -2.42 -10.43 1.88
CA ARG A 70 -1.88 -11.29 2.92
C ARG A 70 -1.89 -10.56 4.26
N LYS A 71 -1.87 -11.34 5.34
CA LYS A 71 -1.81 -10.79 6.69
C LYS A 71 -0.51 -10.01 6.90
N GLY A 72 -0.63 -8.79 7.42
CA GLY A 72 0.50 -7.90 7.67
C GLY A 72 1.16 -7.40 6.40
N GLU A 73 0.48 -7.41 5.26
CA GLU A 73 0.93 -6.81 4.00
C GLU A 73 0.43 -5.36 3.89
N VAL A 74 1.27 -4.46 3.34
CA VAL A 74 0.80 -3.19 2.77
C VAL A 74 0.54 -3.37 1.28
N PHE A 75 -0.73 -3.54 0.93
CA PHE A 75 -1.17 -3.69 -0.45
C PHE A 75 -1.60 -2.34 -1.02
N VAL A 76 -0.88 -1.83 -2.01
CA VAL A 76 -1.15 -0.53 -2.61
C VAL A 76 -1.99 -0.69 -3.88
N VAL A 77 -3.12 0.01 -3.97
CA VAL A 77 -3.90 0.14 -5.20
C VAL A 77 -3.58 1.49 -5.83
N MET A 78 -3.01 1.44 -7.02
CA MET A 78 -2.46 2.59 -7.70
C MET A 78 -3.15 2.86 -9.03
N GLY A 79 -3.09 4.10 -9.53
CA GLY A 79 -3.55 4.46 -10.87
C GLY A 79 -4.08 5.89 -10.94
N LEU A 80 -4.37 6.35 -12.15
CA LEU A 80 -4.87 7.70 -12.39
C LEU A 80 -6.26 7.93 -11.78
N SER A 81 -6.67 9.20 -11.70
CA SER A 81 -8.04 9.55 -11.32
C SER A 81 -9.04 8.87 -12.26
N GLY A 82 -10.13 8.33 -11.70
CA GLY A 82 -11.15 7.61 -12.47
C GLY A 82 -10.82 6.15 -12.81
N SER A 83 -9.66 5.60 -12.44
CA SER A 83 -9.30 4.22 -12.77
C SER A 83 -10.04 3.14 -11.97
N GLY A 84 -10.84 3.51 -10.96
CA GLY A 84 -11.66 2.56 -10.18
C GLY A 84 -11.21 2.28 -8.75
N LYS A 85 -10.05 2.80 -8.32
CA LYS A 85 -9.39 2.50 -7.03
C LYS A 85 -10.31 2.66 -5.80
N SER A 86 -10.88 3.85 -5.60
CA SER A 86 -11.76 4.12 -4.46
C SER A 86 -13.05 3.29 -4.52
N THR A 87 -13.52 2.95 -5.73
CA THR A 87 -14.66 2.05 -5.89
C THR A 87 -14.29 0.63 -5.45
N LEU A 88 -13.12 0.14 -5.85
CA LEU A 88 -12.60 -1.17 -5.47
C LEU A 88 -12.50 -1.31 -3.94
N VAL A 89 -11.84 -0.39 -3.26
CA VAL A 89 -11.69 -0.46 -1.79
C VAL A 89 -13.03 -0.35 -1.05
N ARG A 90 -13.96 0.47 -1.56
CA ARG A 90 -15.31 0.53 -0.99
C ARG A 90 -16.12 -0.74 -1.23
N CYS A 91 -15.82 -1.52 -2.27
CA CYS A 91 -16.40 -2.85 -2.46
C CYS A 91 -15.88 -3.85 -1.42
N LEU A 92 -14.61 -3.77 -1.00
CA LEU A 92 -14.02 -4.68 -0.01
C LEU A 92 -14.80 -4.72 1.32
N THR A 93 -15.30 -3.56 1.79
CA THR A 93 -16.15 -3.47 2.99
C THR A 93 -17.64 -3.37 2.68
N ARG A 94 -18.02 -3.55 1.41
CA ARG A 94 -19.39 -3.44 0.88
C ARG A 94 -20.07 -2.11 1.20
N LEU A 95 -19.28 -1.02 1.31
CA LEU A 95 -19.82 0.35 1.30
C LEU A 95 -20.43 0.68 -0.07
N ILE A 96 -19.88 0.07 -1.12
CA ILE A 96 -20.48 0.00 -2.45
C ILE A 96 -20.80 -1.47 -2.72
N GLU A 97 -22.04 -1.76 -3.15
CA GLU A 97 -22.44 -3.12 -3.51
C GLU A 97 -21.76 -3.55 -4.81
N PRO A 98 -20.98 -4.66 -4.83
CA PRO A 98 -20.46 -5.24 -6.07
C PRO A 98 -21.58 -5.64 -7.03
N THR A 99 -21.30 -5.57 -8.34
CA THR A 99 -22.22 -6.07 -9.36
C THR A 99 -22.11 -7.60 -9.50
N SER A 100 -20.91 -8.15 -9.48
CA SER A 100 -20.62 -9.60 -9.51
C SER A 100 -19.23 -9.88 -8.94
N GLY A 101 -18.84 -11.16 -8.87
CA GLY A 101 -17.57 -11.63 -8.27
C GLY A 101 -17.69 -11.93 -6.78
N THR A 102 -16.62 -12.39 -6.15
CA THR A 102 -16.58 -12.76 -4.74
C THR A 102 -15.61 -11.87 -3.98
N ILE A 103 -15.92 -11.63 -2.70
CA ILE A 103 -15.04 -10.93 -1.77
C ILE A 103 -15.12 -11.70 -0.46
N ALA A 104 -13.99 -12.26 -0.03
CA ALA A 104 -13.87 -12.91 1.27
C ALA A 104 -12.94 -12.10 2.19
N ILE A 105 -13.30 -12.01 3.47
CA ILE A 105 -12.43 -11.49 4.53
C ILE A 105 -12.21 -12.59 5.55
N ASP A 106 -10.95 -12.98 5.77
CA ASP A 106 -10.58 -14.12 6.61
C ASP A 106 -11.38 -15.40 6.27
N GLY A 107 -11.67 -15.59 4.97
CA GLY A 107 -12.47 -16.71 4.45
C GLY A 107 -14.00 -16.54 4.51
N GLU A 108 -14.53 -15.46 5.10
CA GLU A 108 -15.97 -15.19 5.16
C GLU A 108 -16.43 -14.33 3.96
N ASP A 109 -17.41 -14.83 3.18
CA ASP A 109 -17.97 -14.09 2.04
C ASP A 109 -18.75 -12.84 2.47
N VAL A 110 -18.22 -11.68 2.12
CA VAL A 110 -18.77 -10.35 2.44
C VAL A 110 -20.09 -10.09 1.73
N ARG A 111 -20.32 -10.68 0.55
CA ARG A 111 -21.58 -10.52 -0.20
C ARG A 111 -22.72 -11.31 0.44
N ALA A 112 -22.40 -12.42 1.09
CA ALA A 112 -23.36 -13.27 1.81
C ALA A 112 -23.73 -12.70 3.19
N MET A 113 -22.91 -11.82 3.77
CA MET A 113 -23.18 -11.19 5.07
C MET A 113 -24.50 -10.41 5.08
N ASP A 114 -25.25 -10.55 6.17
CA ASP A 114 -26.42 -9.71 6.42
C ASP A 114 -26.02 -8.31 6.94
N LYS A 115 -27.02 -7.44 7.15
CA LYS A 115 -26.77 -6.08 7.65
C LYS A 115 -26.15 -6.05 9.04
N SER A 116 -26.38 -7.04 9.89
CA SER A 116 -25.82 -7.09 11.24
C SER A 116 -24.35 -7.47 11.18
N ARG A 117 -24.02 -8.54 10.45
CA ARG A 117 -22.67 -9.03 10.28
C ARG A 117 -21.76 -8.01 9.59
N LEU A 118 -22.27 -7.31 8.56
CA LEU A 118 -21.56 -6.19 7.94
C LEU A 118 -21.26 -5.05 8.92
N ARG A 119 -22.16 -4.77 9.87
CA ARG A 119 -21.90 -3.75 10.89
C ARG A 119 -20.82 -4.20 11.86
N GLU A 120 -20.81 -5.46 12.27
CA GLU A 120 -19.76 -6.02 13.13
C GLU A 120 -18.39 -5.95 12.45
N LEU A 121 -18.31 -6.38 11.19
CA LEU A 121 -17.11 -6.29 10.37
C LEU A 121 -16.56 -4.84 10.35
N ARG A 122 -17.41 -3.86 10.05
CA ARG A 122 -17.01 -2.43 9.99
C ARG A 122 -16.77 -1.78 11.35
N ARG A 123 -17.26 -2.37 12.44
CA ARG A 123 -17.04 -1.86 13.80
C ARG A 123 -15.75 -2.37 14.38
N HIS A 124 -15.40 -3.63 14.14
CA HIS A 124 -14.34 -4.31 14.90
C HIS A 124 -13.17 -4.80 14.06
N ARG A 125 -13.37 -5.09 12.78
CA ARG A 125 -12.33 -5.71 11.93
C ARG A 125 -11.67 -4.73 11.00
N ALA A 126 -12.47 -3.99 10.23
CA ALA A 126 -11.98 -3.07 9.22
C ALA A 126 -12.30 -1.62 9.57
N ALA A 127 -11.30 -0.75 9.50
CA ALA A 127 -11.50 0.69 9.56
C ALA A 127 -11.07 1.35 8.25
N MET A 128 -11.86 2.34 7.82
CA MET A 128 -11.59 3.10 6.61
C MET A 128 -11.21 4.54 6.93
N VAL A 129 -10.14 5.01 6.31
CA VAL A 129 -9.70 6.41 6.29
C VAL A 129 -10.01 6.98 4.91
N PHE A 130 -10.95 7.93 4.87
CA PHE A 130 -11.42 8.57 3.64
C PHE A 130 -10.54 9.75 3.24
N GLN A 131 -10.45 10.00 1.94
CA GLN A 131 -9.79 11.18 1.34
C GLN A 131 -10.30 12.50 1.94
N HIS A 132 -11.61 12.64 2.08
CA HIS A 132 -12.24 13.66 2.91
C HIS A 132 -12.53 13.04 4.27
N PHE A 133 -11.71 13.35 5.27
CA PHE A 133 -11.64 12.68 6.58
C PHE A 133 -12.96 12.53 7.35
N GLY A 134 -14.07 13.09 6.88
CA GLY A 134 -15.42 12.80 7.39
C GLY A 134 -15.55 13.14 8.87
N LEU A 135 -14.84 14.18 9.32
CA LEU A 135 -14.90 14.61 10.71
C LEU A 135 -16.28 15.18 11.04
N LEU A 136 -16.76 14.89 12.23
CA LEU A 136 -18.03 15.39 12.75
C LEU A 136 -17.79 16.83 13.25
N PRO A 137 -18.31 17.87 12.56
CA PRO A 137 -17.95 19.27 12.81
C PRO A 137 -18.45 19.78 14.17
N HIS A 138 -19.50 19.14 14.70
CA HIS A 138 -20.11 19.46 16.00
C HIS A 138 -19.41 18.75 17.18
N ARG A 139 -18.43 17.88 16.92
CA ARG A 139 -17.66 17.15 17.94
C ARG A 139 -16.24 17.71 18.06
N THR A 140 -15.64 17.56 19.24
CA THR A 140 -14.23 17.91 19.48
C THR A 140 -13.29 16.92 18.78
N VAL A 141 -11.98 17.20 18.74
CA VAL A 141 -10.95 16.25 18.30
C VAL A 141 -11.07 14.95 19.09
N LEU A 142 -11.10 15.03 20.42
CA LEU A 142 -11.18 13.85 21.28
C LEU A 142 -12.46 13.05 21.03
N ASP A 143 -13.60 13.73 20.89
CA ASP A 143 -14.88 13.05 20.65
C ASP A 143 -15.00 12.49 19.21
N ASN A 144 -14.27 13.05 18.23
CA ASN A 144 -14.12 12.46 16.90
C ASN A 144 -13.30 11.18 16.96
N VAL A 145 -12.17 11.20 17.66
CA VAL A 145 -11.29 10.02 17.82
C VAL A 145 -11.99 8.92 18.62
N ALA A 146 -12.72 9.27 19.68
CA ALA A 146 -13.48 8.34 20.50
C ALA A 146 -14.77 7.81 19.81
N TYR A 147 -15.15 8.33 18.64
CA TYR A 147 -16.45 8.03 18.01
C TYR A 147 -16.61 6.54 17.69
N GLY A 148 -15.58 5.89 17.13
CA GLY A 148 -15.65 4.46 16.81
C GLY A 148 -15.87 3.60 18.06
N LEU A 149 -15.15 3.91 19.14
CA LEU A 149 -15.28 3.26 20.45
C LEU A 149 -16.67 3.49 21.07
N GLU A 150 -17.25 4.68 20.90
CA GLU A 150 -18.64 4.98 21.29
C GLU A 150 -19.63 4.07 20.56
N ILE A 151 -19.46 3.87 19.25
CA ILE A 151 -20.34 3.00 18.45
C ILE A 151 -20.16 1.52 18.82
N GLN A 152 -18.98 1.11 19.29
CA GLN A 152 -18.73 -0.22 19.85
C GLN A 152 -19.31 -0.41 21.26
N GLY A 153 -19.83 0.65 21.91
CA GLY A 153 -20.40 0.59 23.26
C GLY A 153 -19.38 0.69 24.39
N VAL A 154 -18.14 1.08 24.11
CA VAL A 154 -17.08 1.26 25.12
C VAL A 154 -17.46 2.40 26.08
N GLY A 155 -17.22 2.18 27.39
CA GLY A 155 -17.55 3.13 28.44
C GLY A 155 -16.90 4.50 28.25
N LYS A 156 -17.57 5.58 28.67
CA LYS A 156 -17.13 6.97 28.41
C LYS A 156 -15.72 7.29 28.93
N ALA A 157 -15.37 6.78 30.11
CA ALA A 157 -14.06 7.00 30.70
C ALA A 157 -12.96 6.28 29.89
N GLU A 158 -13.16 5.01 29.59
CA GLU A 158 -12.22 4.18 28.84
C GLU A 158 -12.00 4.69 27.41
N ARG A 159 -13.08 4.99 26.68
CA ARG A 159 -12.96 5.48 25.30
C ARG A 159 -12.25 6.83 25.21
N ARG A 160 -12.43 7.71 26.21
CA ARG A 160 -11.71 9.00 26.26
C ARG A 160 -10.25 8.82 26.59
N LYS A 161 -9.91 7.88 27.49
CA LYS A 161 -8.51 7.52 27.78
C LYS A 161 -7.81 7.02 26.53
N ARG A 162 -8.38 6.00 25.85
CA ARG A 162 -7.82 5.45 24.59
C ARG A 162 -7.71 6.52 23.51
N ALA A 163 -8.74 7.34 23.33
CA ALA A 163 -8.70 8.43 22.36
C ALA A 163 -7.60 9.46 22.65
N ALA A 164 -7.36 9.80 23.93
CA ALA A 164 -6.29 10.72 24.31
C ALA A 164 -4.89 10.13 24.02
N GLU A 165 -4.69 8.83 24.30
CA GLU A 165 -3.44 8.12 23.97
C GLU A 165 -3.17 8.18 22.46
N VAL A 166 -4.18 7.94 21.62
CA VAL A 166 -4.02 8.02 20.15
C VAL A 166 -3.81 9.46 19.68
N VAL A 167 -4.52 10.45 20.26
CA VAL A 167 -4.31 11.88 19.96
C VAL A 167 -2.86 12.30 20.23
N ALA A 168 -2.27 11.84 21.34
CA ALA A 168 -0.86 12.08 21.65
C ALA A 168 0.06 11.39 20.63
N LYS A 169 -0.19 10.11 20.29
CA LYS A 169 0.59 9.36 19.28
C LYS A 169 0.65 10.05 17.93
N VAL A 170 -0.44 10.68 17.49
CA VAL A 170 -0.49 11.41 16.20
C VAL A 170 -0.02 12.87 16.30
N GLY A 171 0.53 13.29 17.44
CA GLY A 171 1.08 14.64 17.64
C GLY A 171 0.01 15.74 17.67
N LEU A 172 -1.16 15.46 18.22
CA LEU A 172 -2.27 16.41 18.39
C LEU A 172 -2.53 16.78 19.87
N GLU A 173 -1.55 16.54 20.74
CA GLU A 173 -1.62 16.88 22.16
C GLU A 173 -1.90 18.39 22.35
N GLY A 174 -2.81 18.71 23.28
CA GLY A 174 -3.29 20.08 23.54
C GLY A 174 -4.37 20.58 22.57
N MET A 175 -4.79 19.75 21.60
CA MET A 175 -5.86 20.07 20.64
C MET A 175 -7.17 19.31 20.89
N GLU A 176 -7.25 18.52 21.96
CA GLU A 176 -8.33 17.58 22.29
C GLU A 176 -9.71 18.23 22.26
N HIS A 177 -9.78 19.47 22.74
CA HIS A 177 -11.03 20.24 22.89
C HIS A 177 -11.36 21.12 21.68
N ARG A 178 -10.47 21.23 20.69
CA ARG A 178 -10.74 21.97 19.46
C ARG A 178 -11.76 21.23 18.61
N ARG A 179 -12.51 21.98 17.81
CA ARG A 179 -13.42 21.43 16.78
C ARG A 179 -12.73 21.42 15.42
N PRO A 180 -13.15 20.57 14.46
CA PRO A 180 -12.53 20.48 13.13
C PRO A 180 -12.35 21.81 12.38
N GLY A 181 -13.27 22.77 12.56
CA GLY A 181 -13.17 24.09 11.94
C GLY A 181 -12.02 24.97 12.47
N GLN A 182 -11.43 24.62 13.61
CA GLN A 182 -10.31 25.33 14.25
C GLN A 182 -8.95 24.71 13.93
N LEU A 183 -8.92 23.71 13.03
CA LEU A 183 -7.74 22.93 12.69
C LEU A 183 -7.29 23.21 11.25
N SER A 184 -5.99 23.10 10.99
CA SER A 184 -5.45 23.08 9.64
C SER A 184 -5.90 21.81 8.87
N GLY A 185 -5.68 21.79 7.55
CA GLY A 185 -5.96 20.59 6.73
C GLY A 185 -5.25 19.34 7.25
N GLY A 186 -3.93 19.45 7.49
CA GLY A 186 -3.13 18.34 8.02
C GLY A 186 -3.53 17.91 9.44
N GLN A 187 -3.96 18.85 10.30
CA GLN A 187 -4.48 18.50 11.61
C GLN A 187 -5.80 17.71 11.50
N ARG A 188 -6.74 18.15 10.65
CA ARG A 188 -7.99 17.39 10.41
C ARG A 188 -7.71 15.98 9.92
N GLN A 189 -6.69 15.82 9.10
CA GLN A 189 -6.27 14.51 8.64
C GLN A 189 -5.75 13.61 9.76
N ARG A 190 -4.85 14.13 10.60
CA ARG A 190 -4.34 13.41 11.78
C ARG A 190 -5.47 12.96 12.70
N VAL A 191 -6.53 13.77 12.86
CA VAL A 191 -7.75 13.37 13.59
C VAL A 191 -8.46 12.21 12.91
N GLY A 192 -8.58 12.23 11.58
CA GLY A 192 -9.21 11.15 10.79
C GLY A 192 -8.45 9.83 10.92
N LEU A 193 -7.12 9.88 10.85
CA LEU A 193 -6.22 8.76 11.09
C LEU A 193 -6.35 8.25 12.53
N ALA A 194 -6.24 9.13 13.53
CA ALA A 194 -6.38 8.79 14.94
C ALA A 194 -7.72 8.11 15.23
N ARG A 195 -8.82 8.56 14.61
CA ARG A 195 -10.13 7.91 14.75
C ARG A 195 -10.14 6.48 14.24
N ALA A 196 -9.47 6.19 13.13
CA ALA A 196 -9.35 4.83 12.61
C ALA A 196 -8.44 3.95 13.49
N LEU A 197 -7.37 4.53 14.06
CA LEU A 197 -6.45 3.81 14.94
C LEU A 197 -7.01 3.56 16.34
N ALA A 198 -7.86 4.44 16.86
CA ALA A 198 -8.40 4.33 18.21
C ALA A 198 -9.24 3.07 18.44
N VAL A 199 -9.88 2.54 17.40
CA VAL A 199 -10.65 1.30 17.47
C VAL A 199 -9.81 0.03 17.36
N ASP A 200 -8.49 0.18 17.13
CA ASP A 200 -7.54 -0.92 17.02
C ASP A 200 -7.95 -2.01 16.01
N PRO A 201 -8.16 -1.66 14.73
CA PRO A 201 -8.66 -2.60 13.73
C PRO A 201 -7.57 -3.52 13.20
N GLU A 202 -7.92 -4.77 12.89
CA GLU A 202 -6.97 -5.72 12.27
C GLU A 202 -6.61 -5.31 10.83
N VAL A 203 -7.52 -4.58 10.18
CA VAL A 203 -7.39 -4.13 8.79
C VAL A 203 -7.64 -2.64 8.65
N LEU A 204 -6.70 -1.95 8.01
CA LEU A 204 -6.81 -0.53 7.68
C LEU A 204 -6.96 -0.34 6.17
N LEU A 205 -7.97 0.44 5.77
CA LEU A 205 -8.23 0.79 4.38
C LEU A 205 -8.05 2.29 4.21
N PHE A 206 -7.09 2.71 3.40
CA PHE A 206 -6.78 4.10 3.14
C PHE A 206 -7.19 4.49 1.72
N ASP A 207 -8.00 5.53 1.60
CA ASP A 207 -8.46 6.06 0.30
C ASP A 207 -7.84 7.43 0.07
N GLU A 208 -6.68 7.47 -0.61
CA GLU A 208 -5.88 8.67 -0.89
C GLU A 208 -5.69 9.58 0.34
N PRO A 209 -5.24 9.02 1.49
CA PRO A 209 -5.27 9.77 2.73
C PRO A 209 -4.38 11.01 2.61
N PHE A 210 -3.21 10.93 1.97
CA PHE A 210 -2.20 12.01 1.96
C PHE A 210 -2.35 13.03 0.82
N SER A 211 -3.35 12.86 -0.05
CA SER A 211 -3.54 13.68 -1.25
C SER A 211 -3.69 15.18 -0.95
N ALA A 212 -4.31 15.54 0.18
CA ALA A 212 -4.59 16.92 0.57
C ALA A 212 -3.52 17.53 1.52
N LEU A 213 -2.40 16.85 1.75
CA LEU A 213 -1.33 17.31 2.65
C LEU A 213 -0.27 18.13 1.93
N ASP A 214 0.32 19.07 2.67
CA ASP A 214 1.60 19.66 2.30
C ASP A 214 2.74 18.61 2.37
N PRO A 215 3.87 18.82 1.66
CA PRO A 215 4.92 17.81 1.55
C PRO A 215 5.54 17.38 2.90
N LEU A 216 5.69 18.29 3.87
CA LEU A 216 6.30 17.96 5.15
C LEU A 216 5.37 17.10 5.99
N ILE A 217 4.11 17.51 6.15
CA ILE A 217 3.12 16.74 6.91
C ILE A 217 2.83 15.40 6.23
N ARG A 218 2.83 15.36 4.90
CA ARG A 218 2.72 14.11 4.13
C ARG A 218 3.81 13.12 4.54
N ARG A 219 5.06 13.56 4.57
CA ARG A 219 6.20 12.70 4.94
C ARG A 219 6.06 12.17 6.37
N ASP A 220 5.76 13.03 7.34
CA ASP A 220 5.54 12.62 8.73
C ASP A 220 4.47 11.53 8.85
N MET A 221 3.38 11.68 8.09
CA MET A 221 2.25 10.74 8.11
C MET A 221 2.55 9.41 7.43
N GLN A 222 3.33 9.43 6.35
CA GLN A 222 3.84 8.21 5.74
C GLN A 222 4.77 7.47 6.72
N GLU A 223 5.66 8.17 7.40
CA GLU A 223 6.57 7.58 8.40
C GLU A 223 5.79 6.93 9.56
N GLU A 224 4.71 7.57 10.01
CA GLU A 224 3.82 6.98 11.02
C GLU A 224 3.11 5.71 10.52
N VAL A 225 2.65 5.67 9.26
CA VAL A 225 2.07 4.46 8.67
C VAL A 225 3.10 3.34 8.55
N VAL A 226 4.32 3.65 8.13
CA VAL A 226 5.44 2.69 8.09
C VAL A 226 5.72 2.14 9.48
N ARG A 227 5.74 3.01 10.50
CA ARG A 227 5.94 2.62 11.90
C ARG A 227 4.85 1.66 12.37
N LEU A 228 3.58 2.00 12.15
CA LEU A 228 2.45 1.14 12.52
C LEU A 228 2.50 -0.23 11.82
N HIS A 229 2.92 -0.26 10.55
CA HIS A 229 3.10 -1.52 9.84
C HIS A 229 4.25 -2.36 10.44
N ARG A 230 5.42 -1.75 10.68
CA ARG A 230 6.61 -2.46 11.20
C ARG A 230 6.46 -2.93 12.64
N GLU A 231 5.89 -2.10 13.52
CA GLU A 231 5.79 -2.39 14.95
C GLU A 231 4.59 -3.29 15.27
N GLU A 232 3.46 -3.12 14.58
CA GLU A 232 2.19 -3.77 14.94
C GLU A 232 1.74 -4.85 13.94
N GLY A 233 2.39 -4.96 12.77
CA GLY A 233 2.11 -6.01 11.78
C GLY A 233 0.71 -5.93 11.18
N ARG A 234 0.10 -4.73 11.14
CA ARG A 234 -1.26 -4.55 10.62
C ARG A 234 -1.33 -4.76 9.11
N THR A 235 -2.45 -5.32 8.67
CA THR A 235 -2.77 -5.44 7.23
C THR A 235 -3.34 -4.11 6.74
N MET A 236 -2.81 -3.60 5.63
CA MET A 236 -3.21 -2.30 5.10
C MET A 236 -3.51 -2.39 3.60
N VAL A 237 -4.65 -1.84 3.17
CA VAL A 237 -4.92 -1.59 1.75
C VAL A 237 -4.87 -0.09 1.53
N PHE A 238 -3.95 0.36 0.69
CA PHE A 238 -3.62 1.76 0.53
C PHE A 238 -3.88 2.24 -0.89
N ILE A 239 -4.75 3.23 -1.07
CA ILE A 239 -4.97 3.84 -2.39
C ILE A 239 -4.15 5.10 -2.50
N THR A 240 -3.41 5.21 -3.59
CA THR A 240 -2.73 6.45 -3.97
C THR A 240 -2.69 6.64 -5.48
N HIS A 241 -2.43 7.88 -5.90
CA HIS A 241 -2.06 8.21 -7.26
C HIS A 241 -0.58 8.61 -7.36
N ASP A 242 0.15 8.70 -6.24
CA ASP A 242 1.55 9.10 -6.18
C ASP A 242 2.47 7.87 -6.06
N LEU A 243 3.35 7.72 -7.05
CA LEU A 243 4.20 6.54 -7.22
C LEU A 243 5.26 6.46 -6.14
N SER A 244 5.77 7.60 -5.68
CA SER A 244 6.74 7.65 -4.59
C SER A 244 6.14 7.09 -3.31
N GLU A 245 4.84 7.32 -3.07
CA GLU A 245 4.14 6.74 -1.92
C GLU A 245 4.00 5.22 -2.06
N ALA A 246 3.60 4.76 -3.24
CA ALA A 246 3.41 3.35 -3.52
C ALA A 246 4.72 2.55 -3.35
N LEU A 247 5.83 3.08 -3.88
CA LEU A 247 7.16 2.48 -3.79
C LEU A 247 7.72 2.49 -2.36
N LYS A 248 7.44 3.55 -1.59
CA LYS A 248 7.93 3.69 -0.21
C LYS A 248 7.14 2.84 0.80
N LEU A 249 5.83 2.67 0.59
CA LEU A 249 4.94 2.04 1.57
C LEU A 249 4.58 0.60 1.21
N GLY A 250 4.49 0.28 -0.08
CA GLY A 250 3.87 -0.94 -0.56
C GLY A 250 4.79 -2.16 -0.55
N ASP A 251 4.31 -3.26 0.01
CA ASP A 251 4.88 -4.59 -0.24
C ASP A 251 4.55 -5.06 -1.65
N ARG A 252 3.30 -4.82 -2.08
CA ARG A 252 2.78 -5.11 -3.42
C ARG A 252 1.93 -3.97 -3.92
N ILE A 253 1.99 -3.74 -5.22
CA ILE A 253 1.30 -2.66 -5.92
C ILE A 253 0.42 -3.27 -7.00
N ALA A 254 -0.86 -2.94 -6.98
CA ALA A 254 -1.82 -3.20 -8.05
C ALA A 254 -2.03 -1.91 -8.84
N LEU A 255 -1.44 -1.80 -10.03
CA LEU A 255 -1.67 -0.66 -10.92
C LEU A 255 -2.98 -0.87 -11.67
N MET A 256 -3.88 0.11 -11.62
CA MET A 256 -5.20 0.08 -12.24
C MET A 256 -5.34 1.09 -13.37
N ARG A 257 -5.94 0.64 -14.48
CA ARG A 257 -6.38 1.47 -15.61
C ARG A 257 -7.77 1.01 -16.04
N ASP A 258 -8.68 1.95 -16.26
CA ASP A 258 -10.01 1.67 -16.81
C ASP A 258 -10.81 0.59 -16.05
N GLY A 259 -10.66 0.54 -14.72
CA GLY A 259 -11.32 -0.44 -13.85
C GLY A 259 -10.66 -1.81 -13.80
N ARG A 260 -9.57 -2.04 -14.55
CA ARG A 260 -8.81 -3.30 -14.56
C ARG A 260 -7.49 -3.13 -13.83
N VAL A 261 -6.97 -4.21 -13.24
CA VAL A 261 -5.57 -4.28 -12.82
C VAL A 261 -4.73 -4.58 -14.05
N VAL A 262 -3.79 -3.70 -14.39
CA VAL A 262 -2.89 -3.86 -15.54
C VAL A 262 -1.58 -4.55 -15.16
N GLN A 263 -1.11 -4.35 -13.93
CA GLN A 263 0.03 -5.06 -13.37
C GLN A 263 -0.12 -5.18 -11.85
N LEU A 264 0.28 -6.32 -11.32
CA LEU A 264 0.32 -6.62 -9.89
C LEU A 264 1.70 -7.20 -9.56
N GLY A 265 2.45 -6.56 -8.68
CA GLY A 265 3.79 -7.01 -8.34
C GLY A 265 4.42 -6.25 -7.19
N THR A 266 5.65 -6.59 -6.84
CA THR A 266 6.48 -5.81 -5.91
C THR A 266 6.89 -4.47 -6.52
N PRO A 267 7.27 -3.46 -5.73
CA PRO A 267 7.87 -2.22 -6.24
C PRO A 267 8.98 -2.46 -7.29
N GLU A 268 9.84 -3.44 -7.03
CA GLU A 268 10.92 -3.84 -7.94
C GLU A 268 10.40 -4.41 -9.27
N GLU A 269 9.37 -5.26 -9.25
CA GLU A 269 8.75 -5.80 -10.47
C GLU A 269 8.06 -4.71 -11.29
N ILE A 270 7.37 -3.77 -10.63
CA ILE A 270 6.68 -2.65 -11.30
C ILE A 270 7.68 -1.75 -12.05
N VAL A 271 8.82 -1.44 -11.44
CA VAL A 271 9.84 -0.54 -12.03
C VAL A 271 10.80 -1.28 -12.96
N GLY A 272 11.22 -2.47 -12.57
CA GLY A 272 12.19 -3.29 -13.29
C GLY A 272 11.60 -3.92 -14.55
N SER A 273 10.38 -4.43 -14.46
CA SER A 273 9.72 -5.22 -15.51
C SER A 273 8.29 -4.72 -15.78
N PRO A 274 8.11 -3.51 -16.36
CA PRO A 274 6.79 -2.99 -16.68
C PRO A 274 6.08 -3.87 -17.72
N ALA A 275 4.83 -4.24 -17.45
CA ALA A 275 4.06 -5.20 -18.23
C ALA A 275 3.58 -4.68 -19.60
N ASP A 276 3.33 -3.37 -19.71
CA ASP A 276 2.96 -2.70 -20.96
C ASP A 276 3.56 -1.28 -21.05
N ASP A 277 3.36 -0.62 -22.19
CA ASP A 277 3.84 0.74 -22.41
C ASP A 277 3.24 1.76 -21.45
N TYR A 278 2.02 1.51 -20.94
CA TYR A 278 1.40 2.38 -19.96
C TYR A 278 2.07 2.29 -18.60
N VAL A 279 2.40 1.06 -18.13
CA VAL A 279 3.18 0.90 -16.90
C VAL A 279 4.56 1.55 -17.09
N ARG A 280 5.19 1.32 -18.24
CA ARG A 280 6.51 1.90 -18.57
C ARG A 280 6.49 3.44 -18.52
N GLU A 281 5.44 4.05 -19.07
CA GLU A 281 5.23 5.50 -18.98
C GLU A 281 5.06 5.95 -17.53
N PHE A 282 4.30 5.18 -16.75
CA PHE A 282 3.97 5.50 -15.37
C PHE A 282 5.22 5.51 -14.46
N VAL A 283 6.18 4.62 -14.71
CA VAL A 283 7.42 4.49 -13.91
C VAL A 283 8.63 5.23 -14.49
N ARG A 284 8.46 5.97 -15.59
CA ARG A 284 9.57 6.57 -16.36
C ARG A 284 10.50 7.43 -15.49
N ASP A 285 9.92 8.28 -14.64
CA ASP A 285 10.67 9.26 -13.85
C ASP A 285 11.07 8.72 -12.45
N VAL A 286 10.93 7.42 -12.23
CA VAL A 286 11.33 6.79 -10.97
C VAL A 286 12.86 6.64 -10.92
N PRO A 287 13.53 7.12 -9.85
CA PRO A 287 14.93 6.82 -9.62
C PRO A 287 15.11 5.31 -9.37
N ARG A 288 15.49 4.58 -10.42
CA ARG A 288 15.56 3.11 -10.43
C ARG A 288 16.50 2.58 -9.34
N GLU A 289 17.57 3.31 -9.05
CA GLU A 289 18.57 2.96 -8.05
C GLU A 289 18.04 2.93 -6.61
N GLN A 290 16.91 3.60 -6.35
CA GLN A 290 16.27 3.62 -5.03
C GLN A 290 15.27 2.47 -4.85
N VAL A 291 14.93 1.76 -5.93
CA VAL A 291 13.90 0.70 -5.93
C VAL A 291 14.50 -0.66 -6.28
N LEU A 292 15.37 -0.72 -7.28
CA LEU A 292 16.00 -1.96 -7.72
C LEU A 292 17.05 -2.42 -6.70
N THR A 293 17.08 -3.72 -6.47
CA THR A 293 17.99 -4.34 -5.52
C THR A 293 19.27 -4.82 -6.19
N VAL A 294 20.32 -5.02 -5.41
CA VAL A 294 21.56 -5.62 -5.92
C VAL A 294 21.36 -7.04 -6.45
N ARG A 295 20.33 -7.76 -5.98
CA ARG A 295 19.97 -9.08 -6.52
C ARG A 295 19.63 -9.04 -8.00
N THR A 296 18.95 -7.99 -8.47
CA THR A 296 18.58 -7.86 -9.88
C THR A 296 19.68 -7.23 -10.73
N ALA A 297 20.61 -6.50 -10.12
CA ALA A 297 21.73 -5.86 -10.79
C ALA A 297 23.03 -6.71 -10.82
N MET A 298 23.13 -7.78 -10.02
CA MET A 298 24.37 -8.55 -9.88
C MET A 298 24.69 -9.38 -11.12
N ARG A 299 25.99 -9.62 -11.32
CA ARG A 299 26.52 -10.62 -12.24
C ARG A 299 27.23 -11.74 -11.49
N ALA A 300 27.56 -12.83 -12.19
CA ALA A 300 28.41 -13.87 -11.65
C ALA A 300 29.76 -13.29 -11.19
N ALA A 301 30.21 -13.74 -10.02
CA ALA A 301 31.52 -13.39 -9.46
C ALA A 301 32.64 -14.21 -10.15
N SER A 302 33.77 -13.58 -10.45
CA SER A 302 34.99 -14.32 -10.73
C SER A 302 35.60 -14.89 -9.43
N ALA A 303 36.51 -15.86 -9.56
CA ALA A 303 37.15 -16.51 -8.40
C ALA A 303 37.86 -15.50 -7.48
N ASP A 304 38.47 -14.45 -8.04
CA ASP A 304 39.16 -13.42 -7.26
C ASP A 304 38.22 -12.41 -6.58
N GLU A 305 37.01 -12.26 -7.10
CA GLU A 305 36.00 -11.30 -6.60
C GLU A 305 35.12 -11.91 -5.50
N ALA A 306 34.99 -13.24 -5.42
CA ALA A 306 34.12 -13.92 -4.45
C ALA A 306 34.51 -13.64 -2.98
N ASP A 307 35.78 -13.31 -2.73
CA ASP A 307 36.33 -13.12 -1.37
C ASP A 307 36.78 -11.68 -1.07
N LYS A 308 36.66 -10.75 -2.03
CA LYS A 308 37.16 -9.36 -1.90
C LYS A 308 36.04 -8.34 -2.07
N GLY A 309 36.13 -7.23 -1.33
CA GLY A 309 35.17 -6.13 -1.42
C GLY A 309 34.05 -6.16 -0.36
N PRO A 310 33.27 -5.07 -0.28
CA PRO A 310 32.19 -4.93 0.69
C PRO A 310 31.11 -5.99 0.48
N ALA A 311 30.51 -6.46 1.57
CA ALA A 311 29.41 -7.42 1.52
C ALA A 311 28.08 -6.68 1.64
N LEU A 312 27.16 -6.94 0.72
CA LEU A 312 25.81 -6.40 0.70
C LEU A 312 24.80 -7.54 0.77
N ALA A 313 23.69 -7.28 1.46
CA ALA A 313 22.55 -8.19 1.44
C ALA A 313 21.86 -8.11 0.06
N PRO A 314 21.19 -9.18 -0.41
CA PRO A 314 20.60 -9.20 -1.75
C PRO A 314 19.46 -8.20 -1.94
N ASP A 315 18.80 -7.82 -0.86
CA ASP A 315 17.71 -6.84 -0.79
C ASP A 315 18.22 -5.40 -0.60
N ALA A 316 19.53 -5.19 -0.48
CA ALA A 316 20.12 -3.86 -0.50
C ALA A 316 19.83 -3.18 -1.84
N THR A 317 19.55 -1.88 -1.80
CA THR A 317 19.27 -1.07 -2.97
C THR A 317 20.54 -0.85 -3.81
N VAL A 318 20.35 -0.58 -5.11
CA VAL A 318 21.45 -0.16 -5.98
C VAL A 318 22.10 1.14 -5.49
N SER A 319 21.34 2.05 -4.87
CA SER A 319 21.88 3.26 -4.24
C SER A 319 22.88 2.95 -3.12
N GLU A 320 22.56 2.02 -2.21
CA GLU A 320 23.49 1.58 -1.16
C GLU A 320 24.74 0.91 -1.76
N ALA A 321 24.57 0.17 -2.86
CA ALA A 321 25.67 -0.45 -3.56
C ALA A 321 26.60 0.57 -4.23
N ILE A 322 26.05 1.63 -4.82
CA ILE A 322 26.83 2.76 -5.35
C ILE A 322 27.71 3.35 -4.25
N GLU A 323 27.16 3.58 -3.06
CA GLU A 323 27.98 4.10 -1.95
C GLU A 323 29.06 3.13 -1.48
N ALA A 324 28.77 1.83 -1.45
CA ALA A 324 29.72 0.80 -1.01
C ALA A 324 30.87 0.63 -2.02
N VAL A 325 30.54 0.57 -3.30
CA VAL A 325 31.50 0.43 -4.40
C VAL A 325 32.36 1.70 -4.54
N ALA A 326 31.74 2.89 -4.47
CA ALA A 326 32.48 4.16 -4.55
C ALA A 326 33.48 4.35 -3.38
N ARG A 327 33.12 3.92 -2.16
CA ARG A 327 34.00 4.01 -0.99
C ARG A 327 35.14 3.01 -1.02
N SER A 328 34.88 1.79 -1.49
CA SER A 328 35.88 0.71 -1.48
C SER A 328 36.78 0.71 -2.72
N GLY A 329 36.32 1.27 -3.83
CA GLY A 329 36.98 1.19 -5.13
C GLY A 329 36.96 -0.22 -5.75
N ALA A 330 36.18 -1.15 -5.18
CA ALA A 330 36.08 -2.54 -5.61
C ALA A 330 34.62 -2.95 -5.81
N PRO A 331 34.34 -3.98 -6.63
CA PRO A 331 33.00 -4.57 -6.73
C PRO A 331 32.47 -5.00 -5.36
N ALA A 332 31.16 -4.82 -5.14
CA ALA A 332 30.49 -5.29 -3.94
C ALA A 332 29.97 -6.71 -4.12
N ARG A 333 30.14 -7.55 -3.10
CA ARG A 333 29.69 -8.93 -3.09
C ARG A 333 28.27 -9.01 -2.55
N VAL A 334 27.40 -9.68 -3.29
CA VAL A 334 26.04 -9.97 -2.85
C VAL A 334 26.06 -11.27 -2.06
N MET A 335 25.82 -11.19 -0.75
CA MET A 335 25.98 -12.29 0.19
C MET A 335 24.64 -12.68 0.81
N GLN A 336 24.33 -13.98 0.83
CA GLN A 336 23.17 -14.52 1.54
C GLN A 336 23.59 -15.79 2.28
N ASP A 337 23.28 -15.89 3.57
CA ASP A 337 23.57 -17.07 4.41
C ASP A 337 25.03 -17.54 4.33
N GLY A 338 25.97 -16.59 4.27
CA GLY A 338 27.40 -16.84 4.16
C GLY A 338 27.89 -17.26 2.77
N ARG A 339 27.02 -17.30 1.75
CA ARG A 339 27.36 -17.62 0.36
C ARG A 339 27.36 -16.37 -0.51
N CYS A 340 28.34 -16.25 -1.40
CA CYS A 340 28.36 -15.23 -2.44
C CYS A 340 27.43 -15.65 -3.58
N LEU A 341 26.39 -14.86 -3.84
CA LEU A 341 25.46 -15.07 -4.95
C LEU A 341 25.98 -14.46 -6.26
N GLY A 342 26.80 -13.40 -6.15
CA GLY A 342 27.33 -12.65 -7.28
C GLY A 342 28.02 -11.38 -6.81
N VAL A 343 28.42 -10.54 -7.77
CA VAL A 343 28.98 -9.22 -7.52
C VAL A 343 28.27 -8.14 -8.32
N VAL A 344 28.30 -6.92 -7.80
CA VAL A 344 27.84 -5.73 -8.49
C VAL A 344 28.99 -4.73 -8.58
N ASP A 345 29.28 -4.27 -9.79
CA ASP A 345 30.38 -3.35 -10.10
C ASP A 345 29.85 -2.03 -10.68
N HIS A 346 30.75 -1.09 -10.94
CA HIS A 346 30.38 0.24 -11.46
C HIS A 346 29.59 0.16 -12.77
N GLU A 347 29.89 -0.80 -13.65
CA GLU A 347 29.21 -0.94 -14.93
C GLU A 347 27.75 -1.32 -14.73
N ARG A 348 27.48 -2.35 -13.92
CA ARG A 348 26.11 -2.77 -13.57
C ARG A 348 25.33 -1.66 -12.86
N LEU A 349 25.95 -0.99 -11.90
CA LEU A 349 25.30 0.10 -11.17
C LEU A 349 24.93 1.28 -12.09
N LEU A 350 25.83 1.66 -13.00
CA LEU A 350 25.54 2.71 -13.99
C LEU A 350 24.49 2.27 -15.01
N GLY A 351 24.50 1.00 -15.42
CA GLY A 351 23.50 0.45 -16.33
C GLY A 351 22.08 0.51 -15.77
N VAL A 352 21.94 0.25 -14.47
CA VAL A 352 20.67 0.41 -13.75
C VAL A 352 20.21 1.87 -13.71
N VAL A 353 21.10 2.79 -13.33
CA VAL A 353 20.80 4.24 -13.24
C VAL A 353 20.42 4.80 -14.61
N ALA A 354 21.13 4.39 -15.66
CA ALA A 354 20.87 4.82 -17.03
C ALA A 354 19.62 4.16 -17.64
N GLY A 355 19.06 3.13 -16.99
CA GLY A 355 17.95 2.35 -17.53
C GLY A 355 18.31 1.56 -18.79
N THR A 356 19.60 1.27 -19.00
CA THR A 356 20.09 0.54 -20.18
C THR A 356 20.11 -0.96 -19.98
N GLU A 357 20.04 -1.43 -18.73
CA GLU A 357 19.95 -2.86 -18.42
C GLU A 357 18.49 -3.31 -18.23
N GLN A 358 18.10 -4.35 -18.98
CA GLN A 358 16.86 -5.08 -18.74
C GLN A 358 17.11 -6.14 -17.66
N PRO A 359 16.34 -6.16 -16.55
CA PRO A 359 16.44 -7.23 -15.57
C PRO A 359 16.01 -8.54 -16.24
N GLY A 360 16.97 -9.42 -16.52
CA GLY A 360 16.72 -10.70 -17.18
C GLY A 360 17.81 -11.19 -18.14
N GLU A 361 18.75 -10.33 -18.58
CA GLU A 361 19.98 -10.79 -19.24
C GLU A 361 21.01 -11.24 -18.19
N VAL A 362 20.63 -12.22 -17.38
CA VAL A 362 21.57 -13.01 -16.58
C VAL A 362 21.56 -14.40 -17.19
N ALA A 363 22.61 -14.70 -17.94
CA ALA A 363 22.90 -16.03 -18.48
C ALA A 363 23.21 -17.04 -17.37
#